data_AF-A0A2H1IZK5-F1
#
_entry.id   AF-A0A2H1IZK5-F1
#
_cell.length_a   1.000
_cell.length_b   1.000
_cell.length_c   1.000
_cell.angle_alpha   90.00
_cell.angle_beta   90.00
_cell.angle_gamma   90.00
#
_symmetry.space_group_name_H-M   'P 1'
#
loop_
_entity.id
_entity.type
_entity.pdbx_description
1 polymer ?
#
loop_
_entity_poly.entity_id
_entity_poly.type
_entity_poly.pdbx_seq_one_letter_code
_entity_poly.pdbx_strand_id
1 'polypeptide(L)'
;MGSRPFGTIEAKNGKWRARYNAPDGSRPSKVFPGNAKGQARAWLAKAESSIVAGTWKSAREIAAEQAEAERLAAYCALTVSDFADEWLRRLENLGRTPKTIQTHYWLIANESVDAV
;
A
#
# COMPACT_ATOMS: atom_id res chain seq x y z
N MET A 1 -30.39 19.26 21.21
CA MET A 1 -30.10 19.89 19.90
C MET A 1 -29.58 18.81 18.97
N GLY A 2 -30.17 18.62 17.78
CA GLY A 2 -29.61 17.70 16.79
C GLY A 2 -28.41 18.34 16.11
N SER A 3 -27.21 17.76 16.29
CA SER A 3 -26.03 18.17 15.52
C SER A 3 -26.27 17.88 14.04
N ARG A 4 -25.88 18.80 13.16
CA ARG A 4 -25.96 18.57 11.71
C ARG A 4 -25.03 17.40 11.38
N PRO A 5 -25.48 16.41 10.59
CA PRO A 5 -24.63 15.28 10.24
C PRO A 5 -23.39 15.78 9.47
N PHE A 6 -22.21 15.27 9.84
CA PHE A 6 -20.97 15.55 9.14
C PHE A 6 -21.05 15.10 7.67
N GLY A 7 -20.65 15.98 6.75
CA GLY A 7 -20.67 15.70 5.31
C GLY A 7 -22.06 15.65 4.69
N THR A 8 -22.17 14.93 3.57
CA THR A 8 -23.41 14.79 2.79
C THR A 8 -23.49 13.39 2.21
N ILE A 9 -24.67 12.78 2.26
CA ILE A 9 -24.98 11.52 1.59
C ILE A 9 -26.11 11.77 0.59
N GLU A 10 -25.86 11.51 -0.68
CA GLU A 10 -26.85 11.61 -1.76
C GLU A 10 -27.12 10.24 -2.39
N ALA A 11 -28.36 10.01 -2.82
CA ALA A 11 -28.69 8.89 -3.69
C ALA A 11 -28.58 9.34 -5.15
N LYS A 12 -27.83 8.61 -5.98
CA LYS A 12 -27.77 8.84 -7.43
C LYS A 12 -27.71 7.52 -8.17
N ASN A 13 -28.65 7.31 -9.11
CA ASN A 13 -28.72 6.12 -9.97
C ASN A 13 -28.69 4.79 -9.18
N GLY A 14 -29.48 4.68 -8.11
CA GLY A 14 -29.51 3.48 -7.27
C GLY A 14 -28.22 3.22 -6.47
N LYS A 15 -27.32 4.19 -6.37
CA LYS A 15 -26.09 4.14 -5.57
C LYS A 15 -26.10 5.25 -4.53
N TRP A 16 -25.38 5.05 -3.42
CA TRP A 16 -25.18 6.08 -2.41
C TRP A 16 -23.82 6.74 -2.63
N ARG A 17 -23.76 8.07 -2.62
CA ARG A 17 -22.51 8.81 -2.65
C ARG A 17 -22.38 9.61 -1.36
N ALA A 18 -21.27 9.41 -0.65
CA ALA A 18 -20.89 10.21 0.51
C ALA A 18 -19.80 11.21 0.14
N ARG A 19 -19.87 12.43 0.68
CA ARG A 19 -18.87 13.49 0.52
C ARG A 19 -18.67 14.24 1.83
N TYR A 20 -17.48 14.75 2.08
CA TYR A 20 -17.21 15.71 3.15
C TYR A 20 -16.15 16.72 2.73
N ASN A 21 -16.01 17.80 3.49
CA ASN A 21 -14.93 18.77 3.31
C ASN A 21 -13.80 18.40 4.28
N ALA A 22 -12.61 18.13 3.75
CA ALA A 22 -11.46 17.77 4.55
C ALA A 22 -10.69 19.03 5.03
N PRO A 23 -9.86 18.91 6.09
CA PRO A 23 -9.06 20.03 6.61
C PRO A 23 -8.07 20.63 5.60
N ASP A 24 -7.62 19.83 4.62
CA ASP A 24 -6.73 20.24 3.54
C ASP A 24 -7.43 21.03 2.41
N GLY A 25 -8.74 21.30 2.55
CA GLY A 25 -9.56 21.94 1.53
C GLY A 25 -10.02 21.00 0.41
N SER A 26 -9.58 19.73 0.42
CA SER A 26 -10.07 18.72 -0.52
C SER A 26 -11.50 18.30 -0.17
N ARG A 27 -12.17 17.64 -1.12
CA ARG A 27 -13.55 17.15 -0.95
C ARG A 27 -13.64 15.66 -1.24
N PRO A 28 -13.17 14.80 -0.33
CA PRO A 28 -13.19 13.37 -0.53
C PRO A 28 -14.61 12.89 -0.80
N SER A 29 -14.75 11.99 -1.78
CA SER A 29 -16.02 11.38 -2.13
C SER A 29 -15.88 9.89 -2.34
N LYS A 30 -16.91 9.13 -1.92
CA LYS A 30 -16.96 7.69 -2.13
C LYS A 30 -18.36 7.26 -2.53
N VAL A 31 -18.43 6.37 -3.52
CA VAL A 31 -19.68 5.77 -4.00
C VAL A 31 -19.81 4.37 -3.40
N PHE A 32 -21.02 4.04 -2.96
CA PHE A 32 -21.40 2.79 -2.36
C PHE A 32 -22.56 2.17 -3.13
N PRO A 33 -22.70 0.83 -3.12
CA PRO A 33 -23.86 0.13 -3.66
C PRO A 33 -25.19 0.61 -3.03
N GLY A 34 -26.30 0.44 -3.74
CA GLY A 34 -27.63 0.93 -3.31
C GLY A 34 -28.15 0.36 -1.98
N ASN A 35 -27.72 -0.84 -1.60
CA ASN A 35 -28.04 -1.45 -0.32
C ASN A 35 -27.07 -1.05 0.81
N ALA A 36 -26.06 -0.23 0.55
CA ALA A 36 -24.96 0.08 1.46
C ALA A 36 -25.04 1.49 2.09
N LYS A 37 -26.25 2.01 2.36
CA LYS A 37 -26.43 3.33 3.00
C LYS A 37 -25.77 3.41 4.38
N GLY A 38 -25.79 2.30 5.14
CA GLY A 38 -25.11 2.21 6.43
C GLY A 38 -23.59 2.36 6.31
N GLN A 39 -22.97 1.77 5.28
CA GLN A 39 -21.53 1.92 5.02
C GLN A 39 -21.15 3.35 4.65
N ALA A 40 -22.01 4.04 3.88
CA ALA A 40 -21.82 5.46 3.56
C ALA A 40 -21.80 6.34 4.82
N ARG A 41 -22.70 6.07 5.78
CA ARG A 41 -22.72 6.75 7.09
C ARG A 41 -21.48 6.42 7.92
N ALA A 42 -21.13 5.14 8.03
CA ALA A 42 -19.95 4.70 8.77
C ALA A 42 -18.66 5.32 8.23
N TRP A 43 -18.55 5.47 6.90
CA TRP A 43 -17.41 6.12 6.27
C TRP A 43 -17.29 7.61 6.65
N LEU A 44 -18.40 8.35 6.71
CA LEU A 44 -18.41 9.74 7.18
C LEU A 44 -18.07 9.84 8.67
N ALA A 45 -18.65 8.98 9.52
CA ALA A 45 -18.36 8.96 10.95
C ALA A 45 -16.89 8.64 11.24
N LYS A 46 -16.28 7.72 10.47
CA LYS A 46 -14.85 7.42 10.57
C LYS A 46 -14.00 8.64 10.21
N ALA A 47 -14.34 9.32 9.11
CA ALA A 47 -13.63 10.53 8.69
C ALA A 47 -13.76 11.65 9.74
N GLU A 48 -14.96 11.89 10.28
CA GLU A 48 -15.19 12.85 11.35
C GLU A 48 -14.35 12.53 12.59
N SER A 49 -14.36 11.27 13.04
CA SER A 49 -13.56 10.81 14.17
C SER A 49 -12.06 11.03 13.96
N SER A 50 -11.53 10.68 12.78
CA SER A 50 -10.12 10.93 12.46
C SER A 50 -9.76 12.42 12.43
N ILE A 51 -10.67 13.27 11.96
CA ILE A 51 -10.46 14.73 11.94
C ILE A 51 -10.44 15.27 13.38
N VAL A 52 -11.41 14.88 14.21
CA VAL A 52 -11.47 15.29 15.63
C VAL A 52 -10.25 14.80 16.41
N ALA A 53 -9.78 13.59 16.12
CA ALA A 53 -8.58 13.02 16.73
C ALA A 53 -7.27 13.60 16.18
N GLY A 54 -7.30 14.46 15.14
CA GLY A 54 -6.10 14.97 14.49
C GLY A 54 -5.26 13.92 13.76
N THR A 55 -5.83 12.74 13.49
CA THR A 55 -5.17 11.60 12.81
C THR A 55 -5.62 11.44 11.36
N TRP A 56 -6.41 12.38 10.86
CA TRP A 56 -6.85 12.38 9.48
C TRP A 56 -5.66 12.55 8.53
N LYS A 57 -5.63 11.74 7.47
CA LYS A 57 -4.63 11.80 6.40
C LYS A 57 -5.32 11.91 5.06
N SER A 58 -4.71 12.67 4.15
CA SER A 58 -5.15 12.75 2.77
C SER A 58 -4.95 11.42 2.05
N ALA A 59 -5.71 11.19 0.97
CA ALA A 59 -5.56 9.97 0.17
C ALA A 59 -4.14 9.80 -0.40
N ARG A 60 -3.46 10.93 -0.67
CA ARG A 60 -2.08 10.94 -1.16
C ARG A 60 -1.10 10.49 -0.07
N GLU A 61 -1.25 10.97 1.16
CA GLU A 61 -0.40 10.57 2.29
C GLU A 61 -0.59 9.10 2.62
N ILE A 62 -1.84 8.62 2.65
CA ILE A 62 -2.14 7.20 2.85
C ILE A 62 -1.48 6.34 1.76
N ALA A 63 -1.60 6.75 0.49
CA ALA A 63 -0.97 6.02 -0.61
C ALA A 63 0.56 6.01 -0.53
N ALA A 64 1.18 7.13 -0.11
CA ALA A 64 2.62 7.21 0.08
C ALA A 64 3.10 6.30 1.22
N GLU A 65 2.38 6.27 2.34
CA GLU A 65 2.68 5.38 3.47
C GLU A 65 2.52 3.90 3.09
N GLN A 66 1.49 3.57 2.31
CA GLN A 66 1.30 2.21 1.81
C GLN A 66 2.42 1.80 0.86
N ALA A 67 2.81 2.68 -0.07
CA ALA A 67 3.93 2.41 -0.97
C ALA A 67 5.26 2.21 -0.22
N GLU A 68 5.50 2.99 0.83
CA GLU A 68 6.68 2.83 1.68
C GLU A 68 6.63 1.51 2.46
N ALA A 69 5.47 1.17 3.03
CA ALA A 69 5.28 -0.09 3.74
C ALA A 69 5.46 -1.30 2.81
N GLU A 70 4.95 -1.23 1.57
CA GLU A 70 5.17 -2.24 0.54
C GLU A 70 6.64 -2.35 0.15
N ARG A 71 7.35 -1.22 0.02
CA ARG A 71 8.79 -1.21 -0.27
C ARG A 71 9.60 -1.86 0.86
N LEU A 72 9.29 -1.53 2.11
CA LEU A 72 9.95 -2.10 3.28
C LEU A 72 9.62 -3.59 3.44
N ALA A 73 8.37 -3.98 3.19
CA ALA A 73 7.97 -5.39 3.19
C ALA A 73 8.72 -6.18 2.11
N ALA A 74 8.82 -5.62 0.90
CA ALA A 74 9.60 -6.23 -0.18
C ALA A 74 11.09 -6.36 0.18
N TYR A 75 11.66 -5.32 0.82
CA TYR A 75 13.06 -5.36 1.28
C TYR A 75 13.28 -6.41 2.38
N CYS A 76 12.37 -6.53 3.35
CA CYS A 76 12.45 -7.54 4.41
C CYS A 76 12.19 -8.96 3.89
N ALA A 77 11.42 -9.12 2.80
CA ALA A 77 11.15 -10.41 2.18
C ALA A 77 12.27 -10.88 1.24
N LEU A 78 13.19 -9.98 0.85
CA LEU A 78 14.30 -10.33 -0.04
C LEU A 78 15.27 -11.28 0.66
N THR A 79 15.36 -12.51 0.17
CA THR A 79 16.33 -13.47 0.70
C THR A 79 17.69 -13.30 0.05
N VAL A 80 18.75 -13.84 0.70
CA VAL A 80 20.10 -13.91 0.09
C VAL A 80 20.07 -14.71 -1.21
N SER A 81 19.23 -15.75 -1.30
CA SER A 81 19.05 -16.54 -2.53
C SER A 81 18.43 -15.71 -3.66
N ASP A 82 17.37 -14.95 -3.37
CA ASP A 82 16.73 -14.09 -4.37
C ASP A 82 17.71 -13.03 -4.92
N PHE A 83 18.49 -12.43 -4.01
CA PHE A 83 19.55 -11.48 -4.38
C PHE A 83 20.65 -12.15 -5.22
N ALA A 84 21.10 -13.36 -4.82
CA ALA A 84 22.11 -14.13 -5.54
C ALA A 84 21.66 -14.46 -6.98
N ASP A 85 20.40 -14.87 -7.15
CA ASP A 85 19.83 -15.19 -8.45
C ASP A 85 19.77 -13.96 -9.37
N GLU A 86 19.34 -12.80 -8.85
CA GLU A 86 19.34 -11.54 -9.61
C GLU A 86 20.77 -11.11 -9.99
N TRP A 87 21.71 -11.24 -9.07
CA TRP A 87 23.11 -10.90 -9.30
C TRP A 87 23.76 -11.80 -10.36
N LEU A 88 23.52 -13.11 -10.33
CA LEU A 88 24.02 -14.05 -11.34
C LEU A 88 23.43 -13.74 -12.73
N ARG A 89 22.13 -13.49 -12.83
CA ARG A 89 21.48 -13.04 -14.08
C ARG A 89 22.09 -11.75 -14.62
N ARG A 90 22.43 -10.82 -13.73
CA ARG A 90 23.11 -9.58 -14.13
C ARG A 90 24.52 -9.84 -14.68
N LEU A 91 25.27 -10.79 -14.13
CA LEU A 91 26.59 -11.17 -14.64
C LEU A 91 26.50 -11.82 -16.03
N GLU A 92 25.49 -12.66 -16.26
CA GLU A 92 25.19 -13.24 -17.58
C GLU A 92 24.92 -12.15 -18.62
N ASN A 93 24.08 -11.17 -18.29
CA ASN A 93 23.74 -10.05 -19.18
C ASN A 93 24.93 -9.12 -19.47
N LEU A 94 25.90 -9.05 -18.56
CA LEU A 94 27.16 -8.31 -18.74
C LEU A 94 28.20 -9.07 -19.58
N GLY A 95 27.84 -10.25 -20.10
CA GLY A 95 28.71 -11.06 -20.97
C GLY A 95 29.88 -11.73 -20.22
N ARG A 96 29.73 -11.98 -18.91
CA ARG A 96 30.76 -12.73 -18.17
C ARG A 96 30.86 -14.15 -18.68
N THR A 97 32.07 -14.69 -18.61
CA THR A 97 32.35 -16.06 -19.04
C THR A 97 31.55 -17.05 -18.18
N PRO A 98 30.90 -18.07 -18.79
CA PRO A 98 30.08 -19.05 -18.08
C PRO A 98 30.79 -19.72 -16.89
N LYS A 99 32.11 -19.93 -17.02
CA LYS A 99 32.95 -20.50 -15.95
C LYS A 99 33.01 -19.63 -14.68
N THR A 100 32.99 -18.32 -14.84
CA THR A 100 32.97 -17.35 -13.73
C THR A 100 31.61 -17.37 -13.03
N ILE A 101 30.52 -17.42 -13.81
CA ILE A 101 29.15 -17.53 -13.28
C ILE A 101 28.98 -18.84 -12.50
N GLN A 102 29.48 -19.95 -13.06
CA GLN A 102 29.45 -21.27 -12.40
C GLN A 102 30.24 -21.30 -11.09
N THR A 103 31.38 -20.61 -11.02
CA THR A 103 32.18 -20.51 -9.79
C THR A 103 31.42 -19.75 -8.70
N HIS A 104 30.75 -18.65 -9.06
CA HIS A 104 29.93 -17.89 -8.13
C HIS A 104 28.71 -18.67 -7.65
N TYR A 105 28.05 -19.42 -8.53
CA TYR A 105 26.97 -20.32 -8.15
C TYR A 105 27.42 -21.36 -7.12
N TRP A 106 28.59 -21.96 -7.34
CA TRP A 106 29.13 -22.98 -6.45
C TRP A 106 29.50 -22.42 -5.07
N LEU A 107 30.13 -21.24 -5.01
CA LEU A 107 30.48 -20.57 -3.75
C LEU A 107 29.23 -20.26 -2.91
N ILE A 108 28.18 -19.72 -3.54
CA ILE A 108 26.92 -19.39 -2.85
C ILE A 108 26.23 -20.65 -2.33
N ALA A 109 26.21 -21.72 -3.12
CA ALA A 109 25.62 -23.00 -2.73
C ALA A 109 26.38 -23.68 -1.57
N ASN A 110 27.70 -23.49 -1.48
CA ASN A 110 28.53 -24.11 -0.47
C ASN A 110 28.58 -23.30 0.85
N GLU A 111 28.51 -21.97 0.78
CA GLU A 111 28.49 -21.08 1.95
C GLU A 111 27.14 -21.14 2.72
N SER A 112 26.07 -21.59 2.06
CA SER A 112 24.76 -21.83 2.71
C SER A 112 24.73 -23.07 3.63
N VAL A 113 25.76 -23.93 3.60
CA VAL A 113 25.80 -25.18 4.37
C VAL A 113 26.45 -24.99 5.75
N ASP A 114 27.23 -23.92 5.95
CA ASP A 114 27.99 -23.67 7.18
C ASP A 114 27.30 -22.68 8.15
N ALA A 115 26.05 -22.29 7.89
CA ALA A 115 25.29 -21.30 8.68
C ALA A 115 24.22 -21.92 9.62
N VAL A 116 24.40 -23.17 10.06
CA VAL A 116 23.56 -23.88 11.06
C VAL A 116 24.33 -24.01 12.37
#